data_AF-A0A815XTJ7-F1
#
_entry.id   AF-A0A815XTJ7-F1
#
_cell.length_a   1.000
_cell.length_b   1.000
_cell.length_c   1.000
_cell.angle_alpha   90.00
_cell.angle_beta   90.00
_cell.angle_gamma   90.00
#
_symmetry.space_group_name_H-M   'P 1'
#
loop_
_entity.id
_entity.type
_entity.pdbx_description
1 polymer ?
#
loop_
_entity_poly.entity_id
_entity_poly.type
_entity_poly.pdbx_seq_one_letter_code
_entity_poly.pdbx_strand_id
1 'polypeptide(L)'
;MMTMERTSLVNAIESLLDHRSDVSDANSVDSAFSIENGVVTTPEPIEHSTSSATLLHELQRVKEDLKSKDIEIQRAHEIRENTDREIEDLTASLFESAHSMVEQAKYAQANAEQKLKTANQTIDALVLENTQLKKSVNELKEIINNCRSSLITNRSSPVTSVLSSTEQQQPESSIRRIVREKLHKRSSSDLQQSLSSIDISTKMDTNVVDTVLLREFARWEEKPSIGCDSSACMHRVYSEDILPCLTFPNADLSSRILTAIEHNDVTMETCHMRTIDENMKVCSLMGDLCQCNYRIRLGENGEWYPISRLSRNRIASVCDFFTFIRHVQSGLVKSDTRNRYNKIIELRKQMAFARLGL
;
A
#
# COMPACT_ATOMS: atom_id res chain seq x y z
N MET A 1 15.32 18.37 -31.78
CA MET A 1 14.58 19.06 -32.86
C MET A 1 13.34 19.79 -32.36
N MET A 2 12.64 19.33 -31.32
CA MET A 2 11.44 20.02 -30.78
C MET A 2 11.72 21.20 -29.82
N THR A 3 12.97 21.43 -29.37
CA THR A 3 13.29 22.52 -28.45
C THR A 3 13.55 23.85 -29.16
N MET A 4 14.10 23.85 -30.38
CA MET A 4 14.34 25.08 -31.15
C MET A 4 13.06 25.74 -31.68
N GLU A 5 12.03 24.95 -32.01
CA GLU A 5 10.75 25.50 -32.49
C GLU A 5 9.98 26.19 -31.36
N ARG A 6 10.12 25.72 -30.11
CA ARG A 6 9.44 26.30 -28.95
C ARG A 6 10.01 27.66 -28.56
N THR A 7 11.34 27.82 -28.63
CA THR A 7 12.00 29.12 -28.36
C THR A 7 11.71 30.14 -29.47
N SER A 8 11.61 29.70 -30.72
CA SER A 8 11.24 30.56 -31.85
C SER A 8 9.81 31.11 -31.70
N LEU A 9 8.89 30.28 -31.20
CA LEU A 9 7.49 30.67 -30.99
C LEU A 9 7.31 31.63 -29.81
N VAL A 10 8.06 31.43 -28.72
CA VAL A 10 8.05 32.34 -27.55
C VAL A 10 8.65 33.71 -27.92
N ASN A 11 9.76 33.74 -28.64
CA ASN A 11 10.38 35.00 -29.09
C ASN A 11 9.50 35.75 -30.11
N ALA A 12 8.73 35.04 -30.93
CA ALA A 12 7.77 35.65 -31.86
C ALA A 12 6.56 36.26 -31.12
N ILE A 13 6.16 35.68 -29.99
CA ILE A 13 5.06 36.20 -29.15
C ILE A 13 5.51 37.40 -28.33
N GLU A 14 6.73 37.40 -27.78
CA GLU A 14 7.31 38.57 -27.08
C GLU A 14 7.50 39.77 -28.02
N SER A 15 7.94 39.55 -29.26
CA SER A 15 8.06 40.62 -30.28
C SER A 15 6.71 41.25 -30.67
N LEU A 16 5.63 40.48 -30.63
CA LEU A 16 4.26 40.96 -30.88
C LEU A 16 3.65 41.69 -29.68
N LEU A 17 4.13 41.43 -28.47
CA LEU A 17 3.71 42.13 -27.25
C LEU A 17 4.40 43.51 -27.14
N ASP A 18 5.68 43.63 -27.51
CA ASP A 18 6.41 44.90 -27.50
C ASP A 18 5.88 45.93 -28.52
N HIS A 19 5.37 45.48 -29.67
CA HIS A 19 4.75 46.37 -30.68
C HIS A 19 3.34 46.85 -30.30
N ARG A 20 2.73 46.33 -29.23
CA ARG A 20 1.39 46.73 -28.79
C ARG A 20 1.40 47.86 -27.76
N SER A 21 2.57 48.24 -27.26
CA SER A 21 2.78 49.33 -26.28
C SER A 21 2.73 50.74 -26.88
N ASP A 22 2.85 50.89 -28.20
CA ASP A 22 3.02 52.20 -28.86
C ASP A 22 1.71 52.85 -29.36
N VAL A 23 0.54 52.30 -29.03
CA VAL A 23 -0.77 52.85 -29.46
C VAL A 23 -1.59 53.34 -28.26
N SER A 24 -0.98 54.15 -27.40
CA SER A 24 -1.66 54.79 -26.27
C SER A 24 -1.43 56.30 -26.11
N ASP A 25 -0.89 56.99 -27.12
CA ASP A 25 -0.77 58.46 -27.09
C ASP A 25 -1.26 59.11 -28.40
N ALA A 26 -2.57 59.32 -28.51
CA ALA A 26 -3.16 60.25 -29.47
C ALA A 26 -4.50 60.80 -28.98
N ASN A 27 -4.49 61.52 -27.86
CA ASN A 27 -5.59 62.40 -27.45
C ASN A 27 -5.04 63.82 -27.27
N SER A 28 -4.90 64.55 -28.37
CA SER A 28 -4.74 66.01 -28.36
C SER A 28 -5.01 66.56 -29.75
N VAL A 29 -6.24 66.98 -30.04
CA VAL A 29 -6.44 68.10 -30.97
C VAL A 29 -7.57 68.96 -30.42
N ASP A 30 -7.15 70.13 -29.94
CA ASP A 30 -7.96 71.25 -29.50
C ASP A 30 -8.68 71.92 -30.67
N SER A 31 -9.76 72.61 -30.29
CA SER A 31 -10.60 73.52 -31.06
C SER A 31 -9.84 74.48 -31.99
N ALA A 32 -10.25 74.55 -33.27
CA ALA A 32 -10.39 75.79 -34.06
C ALA A 32 -10.70 75.50 -35.55
N PHE A 33 -11.90 75.81 -36.04
CA PHE A 33 -12.05 76.45 -37.35
C PHE A 33 -13.38 77.18 -37.49
N SER A 34 -13.27 78.44 -37.92
CA SER A 34 -14.34 79.42 -38.09
C SER A 34 -15.31 79.05 -39.22
N ILE A 35 -16.58 79.41 -39.02
CA ILE A 35 -17.64 79.37 -40.03
C ILE A 35 -17.51 80.61 -40.92
N GLU A 36 -17.43 80.42 -42.23
CA GLU A 36 -17.75 81.44 -43.23
C GLU A 36 -18.77 80.88 -44.25
N ASN A 37 -19.76 81.71 -44.57
CA ASN A 37 -21.03 81.37 -45.23
C ASN A 37 -20.90 80.98 -46.71
N GLY A 38 -21.82 80.11 -47.20
CA GLY A 38 -22.05 79.98 -48.64
C GLY A 38 -23.01 78.87 -49.11
N VAL A 39 -24.31 79.19 -49.14
CA VAL A 39 -25.36 78.79 -50.12
C VAL A 39 -25.63 77.29 -50.43
N VAL A 40 -26.86 76.92 -50.04
CA VAL A 40 -27.82 75.87 -50.47
C VAL A 40 -27.66 75.28 -51.89
N THR A 41 -27.68 73.93 -51.99
CA THR A 41 -28.57 73.16 -52.91
C THR A 41 -28.77 71.70 -52.48
N THR A 42 -30.01 71.41 -52.07
CA THR A 42 -30.80 70.15 -52.15
C THR A 42 -30.35 68.82 -51.51
N PRO A 43 -31.29 67.99 -51.00
CA PRO A 43 -31.03 66.88 -50.10
C PRO A 43 -31.03 65.51 -50.79
N GLU A 44 -29.96 64.73 -50.63
CA GLU A 44 -30.00 63.28 -50.81
C GLU A 44 -30.12 62.60 -49.43
N PRO A 45 -31.00 61.58 -49.27
CA PRO A 45 -31.25 60.97 -47.98
C PRO A 45 -30.06 60.11 -47.53
N ILE A 46 -29.67 60.41 -46.30
CA ILE A 46 -28.58 59.86 -45.51
C ILE A 46 -28.79 58.36 -45.24
N GLU A 47 -28.08 57.47 -45.95
CA GLU A 47 -27.93 56.05 -45.55
C GLU A 47 -26.57 55.75 -44.89
N HIS A 48 -25.61 56.68 -44.95
CA HIS A 48 -24.25 56.45 -44.40
C HIS A 48 -24.13 56.62 -42.88
N SER A 49 -24.99 57.43 -42.26
CA SER A 49 -24.88 57.73 -40.82
C SER A 49 -25.37 56.59 -39.93
N THR A 50 -26.34 55.80 -40.38
CA THR A 50 -26.84 54.62 -39.67
C THR A 50 -25.85 53.47 -39.72
N SER A 51 -25.22 53.23 -40.88
CA SER A 51 -24.16 52.20 -41.05
C SER A 51 -22.92 52.49 -40.21
N SER A 52 -22.48 53.76 -40.15
CA SER A 52 -21.34 54.16 -39.31
C SER A 52 -21.64 54.01 -37.81
N ALA A 53 -22.85 54.36 -37.36
CA ALA A 53 -23.25 54.20 -35.97
C ALA A 53 -23.35 52.72 -35.54
N THR A 54 -23.86 51.85 -36.42
CA THR A 54 -23.89 50.40 -36.16
C THR A 54 -22.48 49.80 -36.06
N LEU A 55 -21.56 50.21 -36.93
CA LEU A 55 -20.17 49.74 -36.88
C LEU A 55 -19.45 50.19 -35.61
N LEU A 56 -19.68 51.41 -35.13
CA LEU A 56 -19.11 51.89 -33.86
C LEU A 56 -19.64 51.11 -32.66
N HIS A 57 -20.93 50.80 -32.66
CA HIS A 57 -21.54 49.98 -31.60
C HIS A 57 -21.00 48.54 -31.61
N GLU A 58 -20.83 47.93 -32.78
CA GLU A 58 -20.21 46.61 -32.93
C GLU A 58 -18.74 46.62 -32.49
N LEU A 59 -17.96 47.65 -32.86
CA LEU A 59 -16.57 47.80 -32.41
C LEU A 59 -16.49 47.94 -30.89
N GLN A 60 -17.40 48.68 -30.27
CA GLN A 60 -17.43 48.81 -28.81
C GLN A 60 -17.75 47.48 -28.13
N ARG A 61 -18.73 46.73 -28.66
CA ARG A 61 -19.06 45.40 -28.16
C ARG A 61 -17.88 44.43 -28.27
N VAL A 62 -17.22 44.37 -29.43
CA VAL A 62 -16.04 43.52 -29.64
C VAL A 62 -14.90 43.92 -28.70
N LYS A 63 -14.73 45.23 -28.43
CA LYS A 63 -13.72 45.72 -27.48
C LYS A 63 -14.00 45.30 -26.04
N GLU A 64 -15.26 45.31 -25.62
CA GLU A 64 -15.67 44.84 -24.29
C GLU A 64 -15.51 43.31 -24.17
N ASP A 65 -15.89 42.56 -25.20
CA ASP A 65 -15.71 41.10 -25.26
C ASP A 65 -14.23 40.72 -25.22
N LEU A 66 -13.36 41.43 -25.96
CA LEU A 66 -11.91 41.22 -25.91
C LEU A 66 -11.34 41.46 -24.51
N LYS A 67 -11.74 42.55 -23.84
CA LYS A 67 -11.32 42.80 -22.45
C LYS A 67 -11.76 41.69 -21.50
N SER A 68 -12.98 41.19 -21.65
CA SER A 68 -13.47 40.07 -20.84
C SER A 68 -12.64 38.81 -21.09
N LYS A 69 -12.26 38.55 -22.34
CA LYS A 69 -11.43 37.40 -22.71
C LYS A 69 -9.99 37.53 -22.21
N ASP A 70 -9.41 38.72 -22.21
CA ASP A 70 -8.08 38.97 -21.65
C ASP A 70 -8.04 38.64 -20.14
N ILE A 71 -9.09 39.00 -19.39
CA ILE A 71 -9.21 38.64 -17.96
C ILE A 71 -9.33 37.13 -17.76
N GLU A 72 -10.10 36.45 -18.62
CA GLU A 72 -10.27 35.00 -18.57
C GLU A 72 -8.94 34.27 -18.88
N ILE A 73 -8.18 34.77 -19.85
CA ILE A 73 -6.85 34.26 -20.19
C ILE A 73 -5.88 34.45 -19.02
N GLN A 74 -5.90 35.62 -18.37
CA GLN A 74 -5.04 35.88 -17.22
C GLN A 74 -5.35 34.93 -16.05
N ARG A 75 -6.62 34.70 -15.74
CA ARG A 75 -7.02 33.70 -14.72
C ARG A 75 -6.59 32.29 -15.11
N ALA A 76 -6.74 31.92 -16.37
CA ALA A 76 -6.29 30.61 -16.85
C ALA A 76 -4.76 30.46 -16.76
N HIS A 77 -4.01 31.55 -16.98
CA HIS A 77 -2.57 31.58 -16.79
C HIS A 77 -2.17 31.31 -15.34
N GLU A 78 -2.78 32.01 -14.38
CA GLU A 78 -2.52 31.85 -12.95
C GLU A 78 -2.83 30.42 -12.46
N ILE A 79 -3.95 29.85 -12.91
CA ILE A 79 -4.32 28.46 -12.58
C ILE A 79 -3.29 27.49 -13.14
N ARG A 80 -2.83 27.70 -14.37
CA ARG A 80 -1.82 26.84 -14.99
C ARG A 80 -0.49 26.91 -14.23
N GLU A 81 0.01 28.11 -13.93
CA GLU A 81 1.26 28.27 -13.16
C GLU A 81 1.18 27.68 -11.76
N ASN A 82 0.00 27.76 -11.10
CA ASN A 82 -0.20 27.11 -9.81
C ASN A 82 -0.19 25.59 -9.94
N THR A 83 -0.86 25.07 -10.96
CA THR A 83 -0.91 23.62 -11.23
C THR A 83 0.48 23.08 -11.59
N ASP A 84 1.25 23.82 -12.39
CA ASP A 84 2.62 23.44 -12.77
C ASP A 84 3.54 23.37 -11.54
N ARG A 85 3.44 24.35 -10.61
CA ARG A 85 4.16 24.32 -9.33
C ARG A 85 3.77 23.13 -8.46
N GLU A 86 2.48 22.84 -8.32
CA GLU A 86 2.01 21.68 -7.55
C GLU A 86 2.48 20.35 -8.15
N ILE A 87 2.52 20.26 -9.49
CA ILE A 87 3.05 19.09 -10.19
C ILE A 87 4.56 18.95 -9.93
N GLU A 88 5.31 20.04 -10.00
CA GLU A 88 6.75 20.03 -9.70
C GLU A 88 7.03 19.57 -8.26
N ASP A 89 6.32 20.12 -7.28
CA ASP A 89 6.46 19.75 -5.86
C ASP A 89 6.11 18.28 -5.60
N LEU A 90 4.99 17.80 -6.17
CA LEU A 90 4.58 16.40 -6.05
C LEU A 90 5.60 15.47 -6.71
N THR A 91 6.11 15.87 -7.88
CA THR A 91 7.12 15.11 -8.63
C THR A 91 8.42 15.01 -7.84
N ALA A 92 8.88 16.11 -7.24
CA ALA A 92 10.06 16.13 -6.38
C ALA A 92 9.88 15.21 -5.16
N SER A 93 8.75 15.32 -4.45
CA SER A 93 8.45 14.49 -3.28
C SER A 93 8.38 13.00 -3.63
N LEU A 94 7.82 12.65 -4.78
CA LEU A 94 7.77 11.26 -5.26
C LEU A 94 9.17 10.72 -5.53
N PHE A 95 10.06 11.50 -6.15
CA PHE A 95 11.44 11.09 -6.39
C PHE A 95 12.23 10.93 -5.09
N GLU A 96 12.07 11.82 -4.12
CA GLU A 96 12.70 11.70 -2.81
C GLU A 96 12.22 10.44 -2.07
N SER A 97 10.91 10.19 -2.06
CA SER A 97 10.34 8.99 -1.45
C SER A 97 10.85 7.71 -2.12
N ALA A 98 10.89 7.70 -3.46
CA ALA A 98 11.41 6.55 -4.22
C ALA A 98 12.90 6.32 -3.91
N HIS A 99 13.71 7.39 -3.81
CA HIS A 99 15.11 7.29 -3.46
C HIS A 99 15.30 6.73 -2.05
N SER A 100 14.54 7.24 -1.07
CA SER A 100 14.57 6.75 0.31
C SER A 100 14.21 5.27 0.41
N MET A 101 13.17 4.82 -0.30
CA MET A 101 12.78 3.41 -0.33
C MET A 101 13.89 2.51 -0.90
N VAL A 102 14.54 2.95 -1.98
CA VAL A 102 15.64 2.21 -2.60
C VAL A 102 16.87 2.16 -1.68
N GLU A 103 17.18 3.25 -1.00
CA GLU A 103 18.28 3.32 -0.03
C GLU A 103 18.04 2.38 1.15
N GLN A 104 16.83 2.39 1.72
CA GLN A 104 16.43 1.47 2.78
C GLN A 104 16.55 0.01 2.34
N ALA A 105 16.12 -0.31 1.11
CA ALA A 105 16.25 -1.66 0.56
C ALA A 105 17.72 -2.07 0.39
N LYS A 106 18.59 -1.18 -0.10
CA LYS A 106 20.04 -1.42 -0.21
C LYS A 106 20.67 -1.67 1.16
N TYR A 107 20.33 -0.86 2.16
CA TYR A 107 20.84 -1.02 3.52
C TYR A 107 20.38 -2.35 4.14
N ALA A 108 19.11 -2.72 3.96
CA ALA A 108 18.58 -4.00 4.41
C ALA A 108 19.26 -5.19 3.72
N GLN A 109 19.50 -5.09 2.41
CA GLN A 109 20.22 -6.10 1.63
C GLN A 109 21.67 -6.27 2.14
N ALA A 110 22.41 -5.17 2.32
CA ALA A 110 23.78 -5.21 2.81
C ALA A 110 23.87 -5.88 4.21
N ASN A 111 22.93 -5.56 5.10
CA ASN A 111 22.85 -6.19 6.42
C ASN A 111 22.53 -7.69 6.34
N ALA A 112 21.65 -8.10 5.42
CA ALA A 112 21.33 -9.51 5.22
C ALA A 112 22.52 -10.28 4.64
N GLU A 113 23.23 -9.71 3.68
CA GLU A 113 24.46 -10.29 3.09
C GLU A 113 25.57 -10.43 4.13
N GLN A 114 25.76 -9.44 5.00
CA GLN A 114 26.73 -9.53 6.10
C GLN A 114 26.38 -10.68 7.05
N LYS A 115 25.11 -10.80 7.46
CA LYS A 115 24.65 -11.90 8.32
C LYS A 115 24.86 -13.26 7.66
N LEU A 116 24.53 -13.38 6.38
CA LEU A 116 24.75 -14.61 5.59
C LEU A 116 26.24 -14.97 5.56
N LYS A 117 27.12 -13.99 5.33
CA LYS A 117 28.57 -14.21 5.35
C LYS A 117 29.04 -14.72 6.71
N THR A 118 28.58 -14.13 7.80
CA THR A 118 28.95 -14.60 9.16
C THR A 118 28.42 -16.00 9.46
N ALA A 119 27.21 -16.33 9.03
CA ALA A 119 26.63 -17.66 9.20
C ALA A 119 27.35 -18.73 8.35
N ASN A 120 27.78 -18.39 7.14
CA ASN A 120 28.59 -19.30 6.33
C ASN A 120 29.95 -19.57 6.98
N GLN A 121 30.59 -18.54 7.54
CA GLN A 121 31.85 -18.72 8.27
C GLN A 121 31.69 -19.65 9.49
N THR A 122 30.56 -19.58 10.21
CA THR A 122 30.31 -20.51 11.33
C THR A 122 30.01 -21.93 10.84
N ILE A 123 29.28 -22.09 9.74
CA ILE A 123 29.06 -23.40 9.11
C ILE A 123 30.39 -24.03 8.70
N ASP A 124 31.28 -23.28 8.05
CA ASP A 124 32.59 -23.79 7.63
C ASP A 124 33.43 -24.26 8.83
N ALA A 125 33.42 -23.52 9.93
CA ALA A 125 34.09 -23.92 11.17
C ALA A 125 33.50 -25.22 11.77
N LEU A 126 32.17 -25.33 11.81
CA LEU A 126 31.48 -26.54 12.30
C LEU A 126 31.68 -27.75 11.39
N VAL A 127 31.78 -27.54 10.08
CA VAL A 127 32.11 -28.60 9.11
C VAL A 127 33.52 -29.10 9.37
N LEU A 128 34.49 -28.19 9.57
CA LEU A 128 35.86 -28.57 9.91
C LEU A 128 35.91 -29.40 11.21
N GLU A 129 35.25 -28.95 12.27
CA GLU A 129 35.16 -29.70 13.53
C GLU A 129 34.53 -31.09 13.34
N ASN A 130 33.43 -31.18 12.58
CA ASN A 130 32.80 -32.46 12.27
C ASN A 130 33.72 -33.39 11.49
N THR A 131 34.52 -32.87 10.55
CA THR A 131 35.50 -33.71 9.83
C THR A 131 36.59 -34.23 10.76
N GLN A 132 37.07 -33.40 11.69
CA GLN A 132 38.06 -33.81 12.69
C GLN A 132 37.49 -34.87 13.65
N LEU A 133 36.26 -34.67 14.14
CA LEU A 133 35.58 -35.65 14.98
C LEU A 133 35.38 -36.98 14.24
N LYS A 134 34.90 -36.96 12.99
CA LYS A 134 34.78 -38.17 12.15
C LYS A 134 36.10 -38.91 12.00
N LYS A 135 37.21 -38.17 11.80
CA LYS A 135 38.55 -38.77 11.72
C LYS A 135 38.93 -39.48 13.02
N SER A 136 38.77 -38.81 14.17
CA SER A 136 39.08 -39.41 15.48
C SER A 136 38.22 -40.65 15.78
N VAL A 137 36.94 -40.64 15.39
CA VAL A 137 36.04 -41.80 15.52
C VAL A 137 36.51 -42.95 14.65
N ASN A 138 36.95 -42.69 13.42
CA ASN A 138 37.49 -43.72 12.53
C ASN A 138 38.81 -44.30 13.06
N GLU A 139 39.69 -43.46 13.60
CA GLU A 139 40.92 -43.91 14.28
C GLU A 139 40.61 -44.81 15.48
N LEU A 140 39.62 -44.45 16.31
CA LEU A 140 39.16 -45.29 17.42
C LEU A 140 38.56 -46.62 16.93
N LYS A 141 37.79 -46.62 15.84
CA LYS A 141 37.25 -47.84 15.22
C LYS A 141 38.36 -48.76 14.72
N GLU A 142 39.39 -48.22 14.08
CA GLU A 142 40.59 -48.94 13.65
C GLU A 142 41.32 -49.58 14.84
N ILE A 143 41.53 -48.83 15.94
CA ILE A 143 42.14 -49.37 17.16
C ILE A 143 41.32 -50.53 17.72
N ILE A 144 40.00 -50.38 17.81
CA ILE A 144 39.09 -51.45 18.29
C ILE A 144 39.18 -52.68 17.38
N ASN A 145 39.19 -52.51 16.06
CA ASN A 145 39.33 -53.61 15.12
C ASN A 145 40.68 -54.32 15.27
N ASN A 146 41.78 -53.58 15.38
CA ASN A 146 43.10 -54.15 15.58
C ASN A 146 43.22 -54.90 16.91
N CYS A 147 42.64 -54.38 18.00
CA CYS A 147 42.55 -55.10 19.27
C CYS A 147 41.70 -56.38 19.18
N ARG A 148 40.61 -56.39 18.41
CA ARG A 148 39.84 -57.62 18.14
C ARG A 148 40.67 -58.63 17.34
N SER A 149 41.45 -58.19 16.36
CA SER A 149 42.35 -59.03 15.58
C SER A 149 43.47 -59.66 16.43
N SER A 150 44.05 -58.90 17.37
CA SER A 150 45.07 -59.40 18.31
C SER A 150 44.54 -60.40 19.35
N LEU A 151 43.24 -60.39 19.64
CA LEU A 151 42.59 -61.39 20.50
C LEU A 151 42.25 -62.68 19.76
N ILE A 152 42.21 -62.66 18.42
CA ILE A 152 41.94 -63.84 17.58
C ILE A 152 43.23 -64.63 17.30
N THR A 153 44.41 -64.03 17.39
CA THR A 153 45.69 -64.72 17.12
C THR A 153 46.20 -65.62 18.27
N ASN A 154 45.49 -65.72 19.40
CA ASN A 154 45.91 -66.53 20.56
C ASN A 154 44.89 -67.60 20.99
N ARG A 155 44.17 -68.23 20.05
CA ARG A 155 43.42 -69.47 20.35
C ARG A 155 43.64 -70.55 19.29
N SER A 156 44.67 -71.34 19.50
CA SER A 156 44.82 -72.68 18.93
C SER A 156 44.02 -73.67 19.77
N SER A 157 42.77 -73.99 19.41
CA SER A 157 42.16 -75.34 19.54
C SER A 157 40.69 -75.33 19.05
N PRO A 158 40.19 -76.41 18.42
CA PRO A 158 38.96 -76.36 17.61
C PRO A 158 37.74 -76.87 18.37
N VAL A 159 36.61 -76.15 18.31
CA VAL A 159 35.27 -76.75 18.34
C VAL A 159 34.32 -75.93 17.45
N THR A 160 34.08 -76.49 16.26
CA THR A 160 32.80 -76.63 15.54
C THR A 160 31.72 -75.53 15.66
N SER A 161 31.71 -74.67 14.65
CA SER A 161 30.58 -74.11 13.86
C SER A 161 29.14 -74.17 14.40
N VAL A 162 28.47 -73.00 14.45
CA VAL A 162 27.16 -72.74 13.78
C VAL A 162 27.04 -71.23 13.46
N LEU A 163 26.86 -70.87 12.17
CA LEU A 163 26.33 -69.57 11.68
C LEU A 163 24.78 -69.61 11.80
N SER A 164 23.99 -68.54 12.01
CA SER A 164 23.99 -67.21 11.38
C SER A 164 22.99 -66.29 12.12
N SER A 165 23.28 -64.99 12.11
CA SER A 165 22.40 -63.79 12.04
C SER A 165 20.95 -63.84 12.55
N THR A 166 20.57 -62.90 13.43
CA THR A 166 19.84 -61.66 13.09
C THR A 166 19.73 -60.76 14.32
N GLU A 167 19.57 -59.48 14.02
CA GLU A 167 19.54 -58.25 14.80
C GLU A 167 18.72 -58.24 16.10
N GLN A 168 19.04 -57.22 16.91
CA GLN A 168 18.19 -56.47 17.84
C GLN A 168 18.50 -56.61 19.35
N GLN A 169 18.92 -55.46 19.88
CA GLN A 169 18.55 -54.87 21.18
C GLN A 169 19.25 -55.34 22.47
N GLN A 170 20.15 -54.46 22.94
CA GLN A 170 20.34 -53.99 24.33
C GLN A 170 20.68 -55.02 25.43
N PRO A 171 21.79 -54.81 26.15
CA PRO A 171 21.89 -55.15 27.56
C PRO A 171 22.25 -53.91 28.38
N GLU A 172 21.35 -53.41 29.21
CA GLU A 172 21.70 -52.43 30.25
C GLU A 172 20.93 -52.79 31.53
N SER A 173 21.50 -53.69 32.31
CA SER A 173 21.24 -53.79 33.74
C SER A 173 22.56 -53.56 34.47
N SER A 174 22.59 -52.50 35.27
CA SER A 174 23.61 -52.20 36.29
C SER A 174 24.97 -51.81 35.69
N ILE A 175 25.38 -50.55 35.78
CA ILE A 175 26.16 -50.06 36.94
C ILE A 175 26.01 -48.53 37.03
N ARG A 176 25.39 -48.07 38.12
CA ARG A 176 25.61 -46.70 38.65
C ARG A 176 26.91 -46.73 39.48
N ARG A 177 27.89 -45.87 39.18
CA ARG A 177 28.58 -44.99 40.16
C ARG A 177 29.83 -44.29 39.60
N ILE A 178 29.95 -43.01 39.98
CA ILE A 178 31.18 -42.22 40.24
C ILE A 178 31.93 -41.78 38.96
N VAL A 179 32.05 -40.50 38.58
CA VAL A 179 32.66 -39.36 39.31
C VAL A 179 31.97 -38.03 38.91
N ARG A 180 31.54 -37.26 39.91
CA ARG A 180 31.38 -35.78 39.85
C ARG A 180 32.67 -35.13 40.34
N GLU A 181 32.98 -33.97 39.77
CA GLU A 181 33.98 -32.94 40.13
C GLU A 181 34.93 -32.69 38.95
N LYS A 182 35.19 -31.48 38.44
CA LYS A 182 35.07 -30.09 38.92
C LYS A 182 34.97 -29.19 37.67
N LEU A 183 34.27 -28.05 37.77
CA LEU A 183 34.87 -26.73 37.49
C LEU A 183 33.89 -25.62 37.87
N HIS A 184 34.35 -24.81 38.81
CA HIS A 184 33.73 -23.59 39.29
C HIS A 184 34.19 -22.38 38.45
N LYS A 185 33.39 -21.31 38.55
CA LYS A 185 33.72 -19.88 38.38
C LYS A 185 33.84 -19.33 36.95
N ARG A 186 32.85 -18.50 36.59
CA ARG A 186 33.05 -17.03 36.66
C ARG A 186 31.73 -16.29 36.78
N SER A 187 31.67 -15.46 37.82
CA SER A 187 30.69 -14.40 38.06
C SER A 187 30.99 -13.22 37.12
N SER A 188 29.97 -12.58 36.56
CA SER A 188 29.99 -11.13 36.39
C SER A 188 28.56 -10.62 36.24
N SER A 189 28.14 -9.90 37.27
CA SER A 189 27.22 -8.78 37.24
C SER A 189 27.45 -7.90 36.01
N ASP A 190 26.41 -7.73 35.20
CA ASP A 190 26.12 -6.53 34.39
C ASP A 190 24.64 -6.59 33.97
N LEU A 191 23.76 -6.50 34.97
CA LEU A 191 22.33 -6.23 34.79
C LEU A 191 22.12 -4.73 34.99
N GLN A 192 22.51 -3.91 34.01
CA GLN A 192 22.04 -2.53 33.85
C GLN A 192 22.58 -1.87 32.57
N GLN A 193 22.08 -2.28 31.39
CA GLN A 193 21.98 -1.34 30.27
C GLN A 193 20.97 -1.79 29.21
N SER A 194 20.14 -0.83 28.78
CA SER A 194 19.17 -0.87 27.67
C SER A 194 17.77 -1.49 27.94
N LEU A 195 16.98 -0.77 28.73
CA LEU A 195 15.51 -0.72 28.59
C LEU A 195 15.09 0.31 27.52
N SER A 196 15.83 0.42 26.42
CA SER A 196 15.49 1.31 25.31
C SER A 196 15.09 0.47 24.11
N SER A 197 13.82 0.62 23.75
CA SER A 197 13.22 0.12 22.51
C SER A 197 12.99 -1.38 22.47
N ILE A 198 11.95 -1.83 23.17
CA ILE A 198 11.14 -2.96 22.72
C ILE A 198 10.46 -2.49 21.42
N ASP A 199 11.23 -2.52 20.33
CA ASP A 199 10.67 -2.49 18.99
C ASP A 199 10.01 -3.85 18.80
N ILE A 200 8.69 -3.89 19.01
CA ILE A 200 7.85 -5.07 18.72
C ILE A 200 7.75 -5.18 17.19
N SER A 201 8.90 -5.43 16.56
CA SER A 201 8.92 -6.05 15.24
C SER A 201 8.59 -7.52 15.46
N THR A 202 7.30 -7.82 15.63
CA THR A 202 6.77 -9.19 15.58
C THR A 202 6.91 -9.72 14.15
N LYS A 203 8.14 -9.99 13.73
CA LYS A 203 8.42 -11.20 12.95
C LYS A 203 8.47 -12.37 13.94
N MET A 204 7.31 -12.64 14.55
CA MET A 204 7.06 -13.97 15.10
C MET A 204 7.13 -14.93 13.91
N ASP A 205 7.86 -16.03 14.04
CA ASP A 205 7.88 -17.10 13.05
C ASP A 205 6.45 -17.64 12.83
N THR A 206 5.73 -17.07 11.85
CA THR A 206 4.32 -17.36 11.55
C THR A 206 4.18 -18.62 10.70
N ASN A 207 4.71 -19.75 11.17
CA ASN A 207 4.43 -21.05 10.53
C ASN A 207 3.43 -21.91 11.32
N VAL A 208 3.03 -21.46 12.51
CA VAL A 208 1.97 -22.11 13.28
C VAL A 208 0.62 -21.73 12.67
N VAL A 209 -0.09 -22.73 12.15
CA VAL A 209 -1.46 -22.55 11.66
C VAL A 209 -2.41 -23.42 12.45
N ASP A 210 -3.51 -22.80 12.81
CA ASP A 210 -4.67 -23.48 13.36
C ASP A 210 -5.21 -24.50 12.34
N THR A 211 -5.02 -25.78 12.67
CA THR A 211 -5.46 -26.90 11.83
C THR A 211 -6.97 -27.06 11.78
N VAL A 212 -7.70 -26.53 12.76
CA VAL A 212 -9.17 -26.52 12.78
C VAL A 212 -9.68 -25.52 11.75
N LEU A 213 -9.20 -24.27 11.82
CA LEU A 213 -9.58 -23.22 10.87
C LEU A 213 -9.16 -23.56 9.44
N LEU A 214 -7.97 -24.14 9.26
CA LEU A 214 -7.52 -24.61 7.95
C LEU A 214 -8.43 -25.71 7.38
N ARG A 215 -8.87 -26.66 8.22
CA ARG A 215 -9.78 -27.73 7.80
C ARG A 215 -11.18 -27.21 7.49
N GLU A 216 -11.69 -26.26 8.28
CA GLU A 216 -12.95 -25.58 8.01
C GLU A 216 -12.90 -24.84 6.66
N PHE A 217 -11.82 -24.10 6.40
CA PHE A 217 -11.61 -23.40 5.14
C PHE A 217 -11.49 -24.37 3.96
N ALA A 218 -10.71 -25.45 4.08
CA ALA A 218 -10.57 -26.44 3.01
C ALA A 218 -11.91 -27.08 2.62
N ARG A 219 -12.79 -27.36 3.60
CA ARG A 219 -14.15 -27.86 3.34
C ARG A 219 -15.03 -26.82 2.66
N TRP A 220 -14.92 -25.56 3.04
CA TRP A 220 -15.64 -24.47 2.38
C TRP A 220 -15.16 -24.29 0.93
N GLU A 221 -13.87 -24.46 0.67
CA GLU A 221 -13.25 -24.32 -0.65
C GLU A 221 -13.74 -25.37 -1.66
N GLU A 222 -14.19 -26.54 -1.21
CA GLU A 222 -14.83 -27.55 -2.07
C GLU A 222 -16.14 -27.05 -2.68
N LYS A 223 -16.89 -26.20 -1.95
CA LYS A 223 -18.13 -25.57 -2.42
C LYS A 223 -18.23 -24.13 -1.92
N PRO A 224 -17.49 -23.19 -2.54
CA PRO A 224 -17.39 -21.82 -2.06
C PRO A 224 -18.74 -21.10 -2.12
N SER A 225 -19.05 -20.38 -1.04
CA SER A 225 -20.34 -19.69 -0.83
C SER A 225 -20.16 -18.50 0.12
N ILE A 226 -20.97 -17.46 -0.05
CA ILE A 226 -20.76 -16.14 0.59
C ILE A 226 -21.64 -15.94 1.85
N GLY A 227 -22.78 -16.62 1.96
CA GLY A 227 -23.75 -16.38 3.04
C GLY A 227 -23.26 -16.82 4.43
N CYS A 228 -23.74 -16.15 5.48
CA CYS A 228 -23.41 -16.45 6.88
C CYS A 228 -23.63 -17.93 7.25
N ASP A 229 -24.76 -18.50 6.85
CA ASP A 229 -25.13 -19.89 7.20
C ASP A 229 -24.66 -20.92 6.17
N SER A 230 -23.78 -20.53 5.24
CA SER A 230 -23.37 -21.40 4.15
C SER A 230 -22.38 -22.48 4.57
N SER A 231 -21.56 -22.20 5.59
CA SER A 231 -20.55 -23.10 6.13
C SER A 231 -20.10 -22.66 7.52
N ALA A 232 -19.50 -23.58 8.30
CA ALA A 232 -18.88 -23.24 9.58
C ALA A 232 -17.79 -22.17 9.46
N CYS A 233 -17.01 -22.21 8.36
CA CYS A 233 -15.97 -21.24 8.08
C CYS A 233 -16.56 -19.82 7.94
N MET A 234 -17.59 -19.66 7.10
CA MET A 234 -18.24 -18.36 6.92
C MET A 234 -18.95 -17.90 8.18
N HIS A 235 -19.77 -18.75 8.82
CA HIS A 235 -20.48 -18.40 10.04
C HIS A 235 -19.55 -17.83 11.12
N ARG A 236 -18.37 -18.46 11.29
CA ARG A 236 -17.32 -17.98 12.18
C ARG A 236 -16.86 -16.57 11.83
N VAL A 237 -16.47 -16.33 10.57
CA VAL A 237 -16.00 -15.00 10.13
C VAL A 237 -17.09 -13.94 10.27
N TYR A 238 -18.36 -14.29 10.03
CA TYR A 238 -19.47 -13.37 10.27
C TYR A 238 -19.58 -12.99 11.74
N SER A 239 -19.59 -13.99 12.63
CA SER A 239 -19.78 -13.78 14.07
C SER A 239 -18.59 -13.08 14.75
N GLU A 240 -17.36 -13.44 14.39
CA GLU A 240 -16.14 -12.99 15.06
C GLU A 240 -15.60 -11.67 14.44
N ASP A 241 -15.81 -11.43 13.14
CA ASP A 241 -15.17 -10.33 12.41
C ASP A 241 -16.17 -9.38 11.73
N ILE A 242 -16.99 -9.86 10.80
CA ILE A 242 -17.81 -9.00 9.92
C ILE A 242 -18.88 -8.25 10.72
N LEU A 243 -19.71 -8.94 11.51
CA LEU A 243 -20.78 -8.32 12.26
C LEU A 243 -20.23 -7.34 13.32
N PRO A 244 -19.19 -7.68 14.11
CA PRO A 244 -18.53 -6.71 14.98
C PRO A 244 -17.92 -5.54 14.22
N CYS A 245 -17.34 -5.75 13.02
CA CYS A 245 -16.75 -4.68 12.23
C CYS A 245 -17.80 -3.75 11.62
N LEU A 246 -19.02 -4.21 11.35
CA LEU A 246 -20.12 -3.38 10.84
C LEU A 246 -21.11 -2.90 11.92
N THR A 247 -20.89 -3.20 13.19
CA THR A 247 -21.76 -2.69 14.26
C THR A 247 -21.53 -1.19 14.46
N PHE A 248 -22.52 -0.38 14.09
CA PHE A 248 -22.52 1.09 14.21
C PHE A 248 -23.77 1.57 14.97
N PRO A 249 -23.74 2.78 15.57
CA PRO A 249 -24.92 3.41 16.17
C PRO A 249 -26.13 3.45 15.24
N ASN A 250 -25.94 3.79 13.97
CA ASN A 250 -27.00 3.69 12.96
C ASN A 250 -27.14 2.24 12.45
N ALA A 251 -27.93 1.45 13.18
CA ALA A 251 -28.14 0.03 12.91
C ALA A 251 -28.86 -0.25 11.57
N ASP A 252 -29.78 0.62 11.15
CA ASP A 252 -30.49 0.48 9.87
C ASP A 252 -29.51 0.61 8.67
N LEU A 253 -28.75 1.70 8.65
CA LEU A 253 -27.76 1.92 7.59
C LEU A 253 -26.66 0.84 7.62
N SER A 254 -26.25 0.39 8.81
CA SER A 254 -25.31 -0.73 8.98
C SER A 254 -25.82 -2.03 8.33
N SER A 255 -27.08 -2.41 8.59
CA SER A 255 -27.68 -3.63 8.01
C SER A 255 -27.80 -3.53 6.49
N ARG A 256 -28.18 -2.35 5.98
CA ARG A 256 -28.23 -2.08 4.54
C ARG A 256 -26.84 -2.12 3.89
N ILE A 257 -25.81 -1.61 4.57
CA ILE A 257 -24.42 -1.69 4.11
C ILE A 257 -23.97 -3.15 4.04
N LEU A 258 -24.22 -3.98 5.06
CA LEU A 258 -23.87 -5.40 5.00
C LEU A 258 -24.53 -6.09 3.80
N THR A 259 -25.83 -5.86 3.61
CA THR A 259 -26.57 -6.41 2.47
C THR A 259 -25.97 -5.94 1.15
N ALA A 260 -25.66 -4.64 1.00
CA ALA A 260 -25.04 -4.10 -0.20
C ALA A 260 -23.64 -4.68 -0.44
N ILE A 261 -22.83 -4.86 0.62
CA ILE A 261 -21.53 -5.49 0.53
C ILE A 261 -21.67 -6.92 0.02
N GLU A 262 -22.60 -7.72 0.54
CA GLU A 262 -22.84 -9.11 0.10
C GLU A 262 -23.22 -9.18 -1.39
N HIS A 263 -24.01 -8.23 -1.88
CA HIS A 263 -24.42 -8.11 -3.28
C HIS A 263 -23.41 -7.38 -4.18
N ASN A 264 -22.27 -6.94 -3.63
CA ASN A 264 -21.25 -6.17 -4.35
C ASN A 264 -21.75 -4.84 -4.92
N ASP A 265 -22.62 -4.15 -4.18
CA ASP A 265 -23.36 -2.96 -4.61
C ASP A 265 -23.08 -1.75 -3.70
N VAL A 266 -21.83 -1.65 -3.23
CA VAL A 266 -21.36 -0.56 -2.38
C VAL A 266 -20.30 0.24 -3.10
N THR A 267 -20.44 1.57 -3.10
CA THR A 267 -19.44 2.49 -3.65
C THR A 267 -18.96 3.41 -2.54
N MET A 268 -17.65 3.58 -2.40
CA MET A 268 -17.04 4.54 -1.48
C MET A 268 -16.10 5.47 -2.24
N GLU A 269 -16.18 6.76 -1.97
CA GLU A 269 -15.38 7.80 -2.64
C GLU A 269 -14.79 8.77 -1.62
N THR A 270 -13.66 9.39 -1.98
CA THR A 270 -13.13 10.54 -1.27
C THR A 270 -13.89 11.80 -1.67
N CYS A 271 -14.25 12.61 -0.67
CA CYS A 271 -14.76 13.95 -0.89
C CYS A 271 -13.57 14.88 -1.16
N HIS A 272 -13.43 15.36 -2.39
CA HIS A 272 -12.42 16.35 -2.75
C HIS A 272 -12.98 17.74 -2.45
N MET A 273 -12.58 18.35 -1.34
CA MET A 273 -13.08 19.66 -0.90
C MET A 273 -11.91 20.57 -0.53
N ARG A 274 -12.08 21.87 -0.74
CA ARG A 274 -10.98 22.85 -0.74
C ARG A 274 -10.67 23.39 0.66
N THR A 275 -11.60 23.25 1.63
CA THR A 275 -11.46 23.79 2.98
C THR A 275 -11.83 22.77 4.08
N ILE A 276 -11.35 22.98 5.31
CA ILE A 276 -11.58 22.08 6.46
C ILE A 276 -13.04 22.15 6.93
N ASP A 277 -13.66 23.32 6.93
CA ASP A 277 -15.02 23.54 7.44
C ASP A 277 -16.08 22.83 6.59
N GLU A 278 -15.85 22.70 5.27
CA GLU A 278 -16.71 21.93 4.36
C GLU A 278 -16.73 20.41 4.67
N ASN A 279 -15.69 19.91 5.35
CA ASN A 279 -15.55 18.50 5.70
C ASN A 279 -16.10 18.15 7.09
N MET A 280 -16.45 19.15 7.90
CA MET A 280 -17.07 18.90 9.21
C MET A 280 -18.54 18.55 9.03
N LYS A 281 -18.84 17.25 9.07
CA LYS A 281 -20.18 16.69 8.90
C LYS A 281 -20.46 15.67 9.99
N VAL A 282 -21.74 15.46 10.28
CA VAL A 282 -22.16 14.35 11.12
C VAL A 282 -21.95 13.05 10.34
N CYS A 283 -21.17 12.13 10.89
CA CYS A 283 -20.98 10.82 10.26
C CYS A 283 -22.30 10.04 10.29
N SER A 284 -22.78 9.61 9.13
CA SER A 284 -24.08 8.92 8.99
C SER A 284 -24.16 7.58 9.74
N LEU A 285 -23.02 6.99 10.06
CA LEU A 285 -22.92 5.71 10.78
C LEU A 285 -22.70 5.90 12.28
N MET A 286 -21.78 6.79 12.66
CA MET A 286 -21.40 7.01 14.06
C MET A 286 -22.31 8.01 14.78
N GLY A 287 -22.89 8.99 14.06
CA GLY A 287 -23.70 10.07 14.63
C GLY A 287 -22.88 11.24 15.20
N ASP A 288 -21.55 11.16 15.21
CA ASP A 288 -20.67 12.21 15.71
C ASP A 288 -20.25 13.21 14.62
N LEU A 289 -20.12 14.49 15.01
CA LEU A 289 -19.52 15.53 14.17
C LEU A 289 -18.03 15.26 14.01
N CYS A 290 -17.57 15.07 12.78
CA CYS A 290 -16.17 14.78 12.49
C CYS A 290 -15.78 15.21 11.07
N GLN A 291 -14.49 15.11 10.76
CA GLN A 291 -14.00 15.36 9.41
C GLN A 291 -14.32 14.16 8.48
N CYS A 292 -15.44 14.26 7.76
CA CYS A 292 -15.91 13.24 6.82
C CYS A 292 -15.32 13.47 5.42
N ASN A 293 -14.08 13.02 5.22
CA ASN A 293 -13.41 13.05 3.91
C ASN A 293 -13.89 11.93 2.96
N TYR A 294 -14.88 11.12 3.38
CA TYR A 294 -15.38 9.98 2.62
C TYR A 294 -16.90 10.00 2.58
N ARG A 295 -17.45 9.45 1.51
CA ARG A 295 -18.87 9.20 1.34
C ARG A 295 -19.11 7.80 0.82
N ILE A 296 -20.24 7.21 1.21
CA ILE A 296 -20.67 5.87 0.78
C ILE A 296 -22.03 5.95 0.11
N ARG A 297 -22.23 5.15 -0.93
CA ARG A 297 -23.50 4.97 -1.64
C ARG A 297 -23.81 3.48 -1.76
N LEU A 298 -25.08 3.14 -1.58
CA LEU A 298 -25.60 1.78 -1.74
C LEU A 298 -26.46 1.75 -3.02
N GLY A 299 -26.12 0.92 -4.01
CA GLY A 299 -26.76 0.99 -5.31
C GLY A 299 -26.21 2.09 -6.21
N GLU A 300 -26.50 1.99 -7.50
CA GLU A 300 -26.17 3.03 -8.49
C GLU A 300 -26.96 4.33 -8.24
N ASN A 301 -28.22 4.20 -7.85
CA ASN A 301 -29.17 5.31 -7.62
C ASN A 301 -29.32 5.68 -6.13
N GLY A 302 -28.41 5.21 -5.28
CA GLY A 302 -28.44 5.49 -3.85
C GLY A 302 -28.07 6.94 -3.51
N GLU A 303 -28.51 7.37 -2.33
CA GLU A 303 -28.02 8.60 -1.71
C GLU A 303 -26.58 8.44 -1.20
N TRP A 304 -25.83 9.55 -1.20
CA TRP A 304 -24.49 9.62 -0.62
C TRP A 304 -24.54 9.95 0.86
N TYR A 305 -23.98 9.06 1.68
CA TYR A 305 -23.87 9.22 3.13
C TYR A 305 -22.44 9.65 3.50
N PRO A 306 -22.23 10.80 4.15
CA PRO A 306 -20.91 11.15 4.67
C PRO A 306 -20.50 10.19 5.80
N ILE A 307 -19.25 9.72 5.75
CA ILE A 307 -18.70 8.76 6.72
C ILE A 307 -17.32 9.19 7.22
N SER A 308 -17.02 8.86 8.48
CA SER A 308 -15.72 9.10 9.09
C SER A 308 -14.66 8.15 8.54
N ARG A 309 -13.37 8.50 8.71
CA ARG A 309 -12.25 7.61 8.37
C ARG A 309 -12.33 6.26 9.08
N LEU A 310 -12.74 6.26 10.35
CA LEU A 310 -12.93 5.04 11.14
C LEU A 310 -14.00 4.14 10.49
N SER A 311 -15.16 4.69 10.15
CA SER A 311 -16.25 3.94 9.51
C SER A 311 -15.82 3.39 8.15
N ARG A 312 -15.14 4.22 7.35
CA ARG A 312 -14.60 3.83 6.04
C ARG A 312 -13.62 2.67 6.17
N ASN A 313 -12.68 2.72 7.11
CA ASN A 313 -11.68 1.65 7.29
C ASN A 313 -12.34 0.33 7.69
N ARG A 314 -13.31 0.37 8.61
CA ARG A 314 -14.11 -0.80 9.01
C ARG A 314 -14.82 -1.42 7.81
N ILE A 315 -15.55 -0.61 7.05
CA ILE A 315 -16.28 -1.07 5.85
C ILE A 315 -15.32 -1.61 4.77
N ALA A 316 -14.23 -0.90 4.49
CA ALA A 316 -13.25 -1.31 3.48
C ALA A 316 -12.63 -2.66 3.80
N SER A 317 -12.25 -2.89 5.07
CA SER A 317 -11.68 -4.19 5.50
C SER A 317 -12.64 -5.37 5.27
N VAL A 318 -13.95 -5.14 5.42
CA VAL A 318 -14.99 -6.13 5.12
C VAL A 318 -15.13 -6.30 3.60
N CYS A 319 -15.16 -5.21 2.83
CA CYS A 319 -15.19 -5.28 1.37
C CYS A 319 -14.01 -6.06 0.78
N ASP A 320 -12.80 -5.86 1.31
CA ASP A 320 -11.60 -6.59 0.88
C ASP A 320 -11.76 -8.09 1.11
N PHE A 321 -12.34 -8.49 2.26
CA PHE A 321 -12.66 -9.88 2.55
C PHE A 321 -13.65 -10.47 1.53
N PHE A 322 -14.80 -9.82 1.30
CA PHE A 322 -15.80 -10.31 0.35
C PHE A 322 -15.27 -10.34 -1.09
N THR A 323 -14.46 -9.36 -1.49
CA THR A 323 -13.82 -9.32 -2.79
C THR A 323 -12.92 -10.54 -2.98
N PHE A 324 -12.09 -10.84 -1.99
CA PHE A 324 -11.24 -12.04 -2.03
C PHE A 324 -12.06 -13.33 -2.08
N ILE A 325 -13.10 -13.45 -1.25
CA ILE A 325 -13.99 -14.62 -1.25
C ILE A 325 -14.64 -14.83 -2.63
N ARG A 326 -15.12 -13.77 -3.28
CA ARG A 326 -15.65 -13.84 -4.66
C ARG A 326 -14.61 -14.29 -5.67
N HIS A 327 -13.37 -13.82 -5.55
CA HIS A 327 -12.28 -14.28 -6.41
C HIS A 327 -11.95 -15.76 -6.21
N VAL A 328 -12.05 -16.27 -4.97
CA VAL A 328 -11.91 -17.71 -4.71
C VAL A 328 -13.07 -18.49 -5.31
N GLN A 329 -14.32 -18.04 -5.11
CA GLN A 329 -15.52 -18.69 -5.65
C GLN A 329 -15.54 -18.76 -7.18
N SER A 330 -15.07 -17.71 -7.85
CA SER A 330 -14.97 -17.65 -9.31
C SER A 330 -13.75 -18.36 -9.89
N GLY A 331 -12.87 -18.93 -9.05
CA GLY A 331 -11.67 -19.64 -9.48
C GLY A 331 -10.56 -18.73 -10.03
N LEU A 332 -10.63 -17.41 -9.78
CA LEU A 332 -9.60 -16.45 -10.19
C LEU A 332 -8.28 -16.65 -9.41
N VAL A 333 -8.35 -17.17 -8.18
CA VAL A 333 -7.19 -17.36 -7.30
C VAL A 333 -6.59 -18.77 -7.43
N LYS A 334 -5.51 -18.89 -8.20
CA LYS A 334 -4.86 -20.17 -8.56
C LYS A 334 -3.76 -20.66 -7.60
N SER A 335 -3.55 -20.03 -6.44
CA SER A 335 -2.56 -20.48 -5.45
C SER A 335 -2.97 -21.80 -4.79
N ASP A 336 -2.13 -22.39 -3.95
CA ASP A 336 -2.52 -23.54 -3.14
C ASP A 336 -3.45 -23.15 -1.98
N THR A 337 -4.16 -24.13 -1.42
CA THR A 337 -5.13 -23.93 -0.32
C THR A 337 -4.51 -23.22 0.88
N ARG A 338 -3.24 -23.51 1.21
CA ARG A 338 -2.57 -22.90 2.36
C ARG A 338 -2.31 -21.42 2.13
N ASN A 339 -1.89 -21.02 0.94
CA ASN A 339 -1.72 -19.62 0.59
C ASN A 339 -3.04 -18.84 0.57
N ARG A 340 -4.12 -19.42 0.03
CA ARG A 340 -5.46 -18.80 0.10
C ARG A 340 -5.95 -18.67 1.54
N TYR A 341 -5.77 -19.70 2.36
CA TYR A 341 -6.08 -19.67 3.78
C TYR A 341 -5.29 -18.57 4.51
N ASN A 342 -3.98 -18.46 4.29
CA ASN A 342 -3.18 -17.41 4.91
C ASN A 342 -3.69 -16.01 4.55
N LYS A 343 -4.15 -15.82 3.31
CA LYS A 343 -4.78 -14.56 2.89
C LYS A 343 -6.11 -14.30 3.61
N ILE A 344 -6.94 -15.32 3.85
CA ILE A 344 -8.13 -15.20 4.70
C ILE A 344 -7.75 -14.74 6.11
N ILE A 345 -6.74 -15.36 6.73
CA ILE A 345 -6.28 -14.97 8.07
C ILE A 345 -5.77 -13.53 8.10
N GLU A 346 -5.05 -13.09 7.06
CA GLU A 346 -4.63 -11.71 6.93
C GLU A 346 -5.81 -10.73 6.87
N LEU A 347 -6.84 -11.05 6.08
CA LEU A 347 -8.06 -10.23 5.94
C LEU A 347 -8.87 -10.18 7.24
N ARG A 348 -8.98 -11.30 7.96
CA ARG A 348 -9.60 -11.35 9.30
C ARG A 348 -8.84 -10.47 10.30
N LYS A 349 -7.50 -10.53 10.28
CA LYS A 349 -6.65 -9.64 11.10
C LYS A 349 -6.91 -8.16 10.77
N GLN A 350 -7.05 -7.80 9.50
CA GLN A 350 -7.35 -6.43 9.09
C GLN A 350 -8.72 -5.97 9.60
N MET A 351 -9.77 -6.80 9.52
CA MET A 351 -11.07 -6.49 10.10
C MET A 351 -10.99 -6.30 11.63
N ALA A 352 -10.23 -7.16 12.32
CA ALA A 352 -10.02 -7.04 13.76
C ALA A 352 -9.32 -5.73 14.14
N PHE A 353 -8.32 -5.29 13.37
CA PHE A 353 -7.62 -4.01 13.59
C PHE A 353 -8.53 -2.82 13.29
N ALA A 354 -9.24 -2.84 12.16
CA ALA A 354 -10.15 -1.77 11.78
C ALA A 354 -11.26 -1.58 12.83
N ARG A 355 -11.78 -2.68 13.42
CA ARG A 355 -12.74 -2.64 14.52
C ARG A 355 -12.20 -1.91 15.76
N LEU A 356 -10.91 -2.04 16.04
CA LEU A 356 -10.23 -1.36 17.16
C LEU A 356 -9.76 0.06 16.80
N GLY A 357 -9.99 0.51 15.56
CA GLY A 357 -9.55 1.81 15.07
C GLY A 357 -8.06 1.91 14.80
N LEU A 358 -7.38 0.78 14.56
CA LEU A 358 -5.95 0.68 14.28
C LEU A 358 -5.63 0.64 12.79
#